data_AF-A0AB35YGE1-F1
#
_entry.id   AF-A0AB35YGE1-F1
#
_cell.length_a   1.000
_cell.length_b   1.000
_cell.length_c   1.000
_cell.angle_alpha   90.00
_cell.angle_beta   90.00
_cell.angle_gamma   90.00
#
_symmetry.space_group_name_H-M   'P 1'
#
loop_
_entity.id
_entity.type
_entity.pdbx_description
1 polymer ?
#
loop_
_entity_poly.entity_id
_entity_poly.type
_entity_poly.pdbx_seq_one_letter_code
_entity_poly.pdbx_strand_id
1 'polypeptide(L)' 'MDRFEVTFKNKAVRIWFYTVFPAIILAIISIILLNNEQNKYVSLGLSLVVILYYIWFVFYTKKKRK' A
#
# COMPACT_ATOMS: atom_id res chain seq x y z
N MET A 1 -23.83 -0.56 -9.59
CA MET A 1 -22.55 -0.38 -8.89
C MET A 1 -21.77 -1.66 -9.05
N ASP A 2 -20.68 -1.63 -9.81
CA ASP A 2 -19.77 -2.79 -9.92
C ASP A 2 -19.33 -3.18 -8.51
N ARG A 3 -19.68 -4.41 -8.11
CA ARG A 3 -19.29 -4.95 -6.82
C ARG A 3 -17.76 -4.92 -6.76
N PHE A 4 -17.21 -4.08 -5.89
CA PHE A 4 -15.79 -4.12 -5.55
C PHE A 4 -15.54 -5.47 -4.88
N GLU A 5 -15.21 -6.48 -5.68
CA GLU A 5 -14.83 -7.79 -5.17
C GLU A 5 -13.47 -7.65 -4.49
N VAL A 6 -13.50 -7.58 -3.16
CA VAL A 6 -12.32 -7.71 -2.28
C VAL A 6 -11.91 -9.19 -2.24
N THR A 7 -11.77 -9.79 -3.41
CA THR A 7 -11.33 -11.16 -3.57
C THR A 7 -9.88 -11.12 -4.03
N PHE A 8 -9.03 -11.99 -3.48
CA PHE A 8 -7.64 -12.17 -3.93
C PHE A 8 -7.50 -12.57 -5.41
N LYS A 9 -8.62 -12.84 -6.11
CA LYS A 9 -8.69 -12.96 -7.57
C LYS A 9 -8.33 -11.64 -8.27
N ASN A 10 -8.63 -10.49 -7.67
CA ASN A 10 -8.21 -9.21 -8.20
C ASN A 10 -6.71 -9.01 -7.94
N LYS A 11 -5.92 -8.96 -9.03
CA LYS A 11 -4.47 -8.77 -8.98
C LYS A 11 -4.07 -7.49 -8.22
N ALA A 12 -4.88 -6.43 -8.30
CA ALA A 12 -4.62 -5.19 -7.58
C ALA A 12 -4.74 -5.38 -6.06
N VAL A 13 -5.85 -5.98 -5.60
CA VAL A 13 -6.06 -6.30 -4.18
C VAL A 13 -4.96 -7.21 -3.67
N ARG A 14 -4.56 -8.22 -4.46
CA ARG A 14 -3.48 -9.13 -4.12
C ARG A 14 -2.14 -8.40 -3.93
N ILE A 15 -1.78 -7.51 -4.85
CA ILE A 15 -0.51 -6.77 -4.78
C ILE A 15 -0.55 -5.77 -3.62
N TRP A 16 -1.65 -5.05 -3.43
CA TRP A 16 -1.83 -4.17 -2.27
C TRP A 16 -1.63 -4.93 -0.96
N PHE A 17 -2.22 -6.13 -0.86
CA PHE A 17 -2.11 -6.98 0.32
C PHE A 17 -0.71 -7.54 0.56
N TYR A 18 0.12 -7.69 -0.49
CA TYR A 18 1.52 -8.12 -0.32
C TYR A 18 2.51 -6.97 -0.12
N THR A 19 2.14 -5.72 -0.41
CA THR A 19 3.05 -4.58 -0.32
C THR A 19 2.63 -3.59 0.75
N VAL A 20 1.44 -3.01 0.62
CA VAL A 20 0.94 -1.96 1.52
C VAL A 20 0.58 -2.53 2.88
N PHE A 21 -0.07 -3.69 2.92
CA PHE A 21 -0.49 -4.29 4.19
C PHE A 21 0.70 -4.68 5.10
N PRO A 22 1.77 -5.35 4.62
CA PRO A 22 2.98 -5.58 5.42
C PRO A 22 3.68 -4.28 5.82
N ALA A 23 3.71 -3.28 4.95
CA ALA A 23 4.30 -1.97 5.27
C ALA A 23 3.55 -1.26 6.39
N ILE A 24 2.21 -1.37 6.45
CA ILE A 24 1.39 -0.84 7.56
C ILE A 24 1.76 -1.55 8.86
N ILE A 25 1.86 -2.88 8.86
CA ILE A 25 2.24 -3.64 10.05
C ILE A 25 3.63 -3.21 10.54
N LEU A 26 4.61 -3.12 9.64
CA LEU A 26 5.96 -2.65 9.96
C LEU A 26 5.97 -1.21 10.49
N ALA A 27 5.13 -0.33 9.93
CA ALA A 27 5.02 1.04 10.39
C ALA A 27 4.44 1.12 11.81
N ILE A 28 3.41 0.33 12.12
CA ILE A 28 2.83 0.25 13.48
C ILE A 28 3.89 -0.22 14.47
N ILE A 29 4.61 -1.31 14.15
CA ILE A 29 5.68 -1.83 15.00
C ILE A 29 6.78 -0.77 15.20
N SER A 30 7.16 -0.08 14.13
CA SER A 30 8.19 0.96 14.18
C SER A 30 7.75 2.15 15.04
N ILE A 31 6.49 2.59 14.95
CA ILE A 31 5.96 3.70 15.76
C ILE A 31 5.98 3.38 17.26
N ILE A 32 5.74 2.11 17.61
CA ILE A 32 5.77 1.65 19.01
C ILE A 32 7.21 1.60 19.55
N LEU A 33 8.17 1.22 18.70
CA LEU A 33 9.57 1.02 19.10
C LEU A 33 10.42 2.30 19.02
N LEU A 34 10.14 3.20 18.08
CA LEU A 34 10.96 4.38 17.81
C LEU A 34 10.47 5.61 18.57
N ASN A 35 11.41 6.52 18.83
CA ASN A 35 11.13 7.76 19.52
C ASN A 35 10.41 8.75 18.59
N ASN A 36 9.68 9.72 19.16
CA ASN A 36 8.72 10.54 18.40
C ASN A 36 9.33 11.29 17.19
N GLU A 37 10.60 11.68 17.25
CA GLU A 37 11.28 12.35 16.13
C GLU A 37 11.50 11.44 14.92
N GLN A 38 11.66 10.13 15.15
CA GLN A 38 11.89 9.17 14.09
C GLN A 38 10.58 8.71 13.42
N ASN A 39 9.45 8.89 14.09
CA ASN A 39 8.11 8.57 13.56
C ASN A 39 7.79 9.34 12.27
N LYS A 40 8.38 10.53 12.07
CA LYS A 40 8.25 11.27 10.81
C LYS A 40 8.80 10.47 9.62
N TYR A 41 9.91 9.75 9.82
CA TYR A 41 10.53 8.94 8.76
C TYR A 41 9.70 7.67 8.49
N VAL A 42 9.11 7.08 9.53
CA VAL A 42 8.18 5.94 9.37
C VAL A 42 6.94 6.37 8.57
N SER A 43 6.37 7.53 8.90
CA SER A 43 5.22 8.10 8.20
C SER A 43 5.54 8.43 6.73
N LEU A 44 6.71 9.03 6.47
CA LEU A 44 7.19 9.29 5.12
C LEU A 44 7.41 7.99 4.32
N GLY A 45 8.02 6.98 4.95
CA GLY A 45 8.24 5.67 4.34
C GLY A 45 6.93 4.98 3.95
N LEU A 46 5.95 4.97 4.85
CA LEU A 46 4.62 4.42 4.58
C LEU A 46 3.93 5.18 3.42
N SER A 47 4.01 6.51 3.44
CA SER A 47 3.44 7.37 2.39
C SER A 47 4.05 7.06 1.02
N LEU A 48 5.38 6.87 0.95
CA LEU A 48 6.07 6.49 -0.28
C LEU A 48 5.60 5.13 -0.80
N VAL A 49 5.44 4.12 0.06
CA VAL A 49 4.94 2.80 -0.34
C VAL A 49 3.54 2.89 -0.94
N VAL A 50 2.65 3.67 -0.32
CA VAL A 50 1.28 3.89 -0.82
C VAL A 50 1.29 4.61 -2.17
N ILE A 51 2.10 5.66 -2.33
CA ILE A 51 2.23 6.40 -3.59
C ILE A 51 2.74 5.49 -4.70
N LEU A 52 3.77 4.70 -4.44
CA LEU A 52 4.32 3.74 -5.41
C LEU A 52 3.28 2.69 -5.83
N TYR A 53 2.51 2.17 -4.87
CA TYR A 53 1.39 1.27 -5.19
C TYR A 53 0.36 1.97 -6.09
N TYR A 54 0.00 3.21 -5.80
CA TYR A 54 -1.01 3.93 -6.56
C TYR A 54 -0.54 4.24 -7.99
N ILE A 55 0.72 4.65 -8.15
CA ILE A 55 1.35 4.82 -9.46
C ILE A 55 1.26 3.51 -10.25
N TRP A 56 1.71 2.40 -9.65
CA TRP A 56 1.63 1.08 -10.29
C TRP A 56 0.18 0.70 -10.65
N PHE A 57 -0.78 0.96 -9.76
CA PHE A 57 -2.19 0.67 -9.97
C PHE A 57 -2.79 1.47 -11.13
N VAL A 58 -2.45 2.75 -11.26
CA VAL A 58 -2.87 3.60 -12.40
C VAL A 58 -2.28 3.06 -13.72
N PHE A 59 -1.02 2.64 -13.74
CA PHE A 59 -0.44 2.00 -14.93
C PHE A 59 -1.10 0.65 -15.26
N TYR A 60 -1.39 -0.16 -14.23
CA TYR A 60 -2.05 -1.46 -14.39
C TYR A 60 -3.47 -1.31 -14.97
N THR A 61 -4.26 -0.38 -14.44
CA THR A 61 -5.63 -0.11 -14.92
C THR A 61 -5.64 0.45 -16.34
N LYS A 62 -4.68 1.33 -16.70
CA LYS A 62 -4.50 1.78 -18.09
C LYS A 62 -4.14 0.65 -19.05
N LYS A 63 -3.30 -0.30 -18.63
CA LYS A 63 -2.95 -1.48 -19.44
C LYS A 63 -4.11 -2.45 -19.66
N LYS A 64 -5.05 -2.53 -18.72
CA LYS A 64 -6.23 -3.40 -18.83
C LYS A 64 -7.36 -2.84 -19.71
N ARG A 65 -7.33 -1.54 -20.01
CA ARG A 65 -8.31 -0.87 -20.89
C ARG A 65 -7.87 -0.82 -22.36
N LYS A 66 -6.64 -1.23 -22.68
CA LYS A 66 -6.19 -1.54 -24.03
C LYS A 66 -6.34 -3.03 -24.28
#